data_AF-A0A518IZ54-F1
#
_entry.id   AF-A0A518IZ54-F1
#
_cell.length_a   1.000
_cell.length_b   1.000
_cell.length_c   1.000
_cell.angle_alpha   90.00
_cell.angle_beta   90.00
_cell.angle_gamma   90.00
#
_symmetry.space_group_name_H-M   'P 1'
#
loop_
_entity.id
_entity.type
_entity.pdbx_description
1 polymer ?
#
loop_
_entity_poly.entity_id
_entity_poly.type
_entity_poly.pdbx_seq_one_letter_code
_entity_poly.pdbx_strand_id
1 'polypeptide(L)'
;MSWIRRVLVLFTLLGFVGVGRSALATDPLSLSLRYRTQTDQDSGLFHTLHRDAAWNPKETAIILCDMWDVHSSQNAVRREKQIAPRLQQVVEKLRSEGVTVIHSPSGCMDFYADHEARKRAIDAPKASNLPKEINAWCYKIPEEEAGVYPIDQSDGGRDDDPVEYEAWVKELTAKGLKPLSPWSRQIDVLKIDEGRDIISDSGTEIWNVMEAAGIKNVILAGVHTNMCVLGRPFGLRQMVRNGKNAVLIRDLTDTMYNPASEPKVSHFTGTDLIVEHIEKFVCPTITSDQIIGGSEFRYAEDDRLHVVMLVAEREYATDKSLLAYSVKPLGKSYRVSFVYADAEDKNDLRGSEVIESADLLFVSVRRRTLKTEQLERVRAHIAAGKPVVGIRTASHAFHVRNVDPAEGYAEWTTFDPDVFGGNYTGHHGNKLLPQVTFAAITHPILEDVDRMPYVSGGSLYKVSPLASGTTVLMTGKYEGLPAEPLAWTFTRADGGRSFYTSLGHSSDFEQPGFRVMLENAIGWALDRPAAPKATAKP
;
A
#
# COMPACT_ATOMS: atom_id res chain seq x y z
N MET A 1 -75.93 31.68 53.45
CA MET A 1 -75.79 31.81 51.98
C MET A 1 -74.65 32.78 51.73
N SER A 2 -73.49 32.28 51.29
CA SER A 2 -72.31 33.12 51.03
C SER A 2 -71.57 32.56 49.84
N TRP A 3 -71.43 33.41 48.82
CA TRP A 3 -70.83 33.14 47.53
C TRP A 3 -69.33 33.49 47.54
N ILE A 4 -68.59 32.69 46.79
CA ILE A 4 -67.13 32.69 46.59
C ILE A 4 -66.65 33.98 45.89
N ARG A 5 -65.52 34.53 46.34
CA ARG A 5 -64.60 35.33 45.50
C ARG A 5 -63.15 34.87 45.73
N ARG A 6 -62.48 34.54 44.63
CA ARG A 6 -61.06 34.17 44.52
C ARG A 6 -60.20 35.42 44.50
N VAL A 7 -59.06 35.40 45.19
CA VAL A 7 -57.98 36.41 45.09
C VAL A 7 -56.83 35.79 44.29
N LEU A 8 -56.36 36.52 43.29
CA LEU A 8 -55.22 36.21 42.45
C LEU A 8 -53.97 36.85 43.08
N VAL A 9 -52.89 36.09 43.27
CA VAL A 9 -51.57 36.62 43.65
C VAL A 9 -50.61 36.36 42.47
N LEU A 10 -50.12 37.43 41.85
CA LEU A 10 -49.05 37.38 40.85
C LEU A 10 -47.68 37.34 41.55
N PHE A 11 -46.87 36.34 41.22
CA PHE A 11 -45.42 36.33 41.47
C PHE A 11 -44.69 36.60 40.16
N THR A 12 -43.94 37.70 40.10
CA THR A 12 -43.02 38.05 39.00
C THR A 12 -41.67 37.36 39.25
N LEU A 13 -41.32 36.39 38.41
CA LEU A 13 -39.99 35.78 38.37
C LEU A 13 -39.19 36.40 37.21
N LEU A 14 -38.16 37.19 37.53
CA LEU A 14 -37.14 37.61 36.57
C LEU A 14 -36.22 36.42 36.28
N GLY A 15 -36.32 35.86 35.07
CA GLY A 15 -35.36 34.89 34.55
C GLY A 15 -34.19 35.59 33.85
N PHE A 16 -33.01 35.52 34.44
CA PHE A 16 -31.74 35.78 33.74
C PHE A 16 -31.50 34.63 32.74
N VAL A 17 -31.71 34.87 31.45
CA VAL A 17 -31.26 33.94 30.40
C VAL A 17 -29.76 34.17 30.21
N GLY A 18 -28.95 33.41 30.94
CA GLY A 18 -27.54 33.24 30.62
C GLY A 18 -27.42 32.47 29.31
N VAL A 19 -27.08 33.16 28.22
CA VAL A 19 -26.66 32.51 26.98
C VAL A 19 -25.30 31.87 27.24
N GLY A 20 -25.31 30.65 27.78
CA GLY A 20 -24.15 29.78 27.76
C GLY A 20 -23.82 29.48 26.31
N ARG A 21 -22.77 30.09 25.77
CA ARG A 21 -22.12 29.60 24.55
C ARG A 21 -21.64 28.18 24.86
N SER A 22 -22.43 27.18 24.49
CA SER A 22 -21.90 25.83 24.28
C SER A 22 -20.83 25.97 23.21
N ALA A 23 -19.57 25.85 23.60
CA ALA A 23 -18.50 25.65 22.64
C ALA A 23 -18.86 24.35 21.91
N LEU A 24 -19.29 24.46 20.65
CA LEU A 24 -19.53 23.30 19.79
C LEU A 24 -18.26 22.44 19.88
N ALA A 25 -18.40 21.24 20.45
CA ALA A 25 -17.32 20.27 20.45
C ALA A 25 -17.00 19.98 18.98
N THR A 26 -15.75 20.13 18.58
CA THR A 26 -15.33 19.75 17.24
C THR A 26 -15.52 18.25 17.10
N ASP A 27 -16.14 17.82 16.00
CA ASP A 27 -16.32 16.40 15.72
C ASP A 27 -14.96 15.69 15.66
N PRO A 28 -14.87 14.42 16.11
CA PRO A 28 -13.63 13.67 16.06
C PRO A 28 -13.20 13.39 14.60
N LEU A 29 -11.89 13.37 14.37
CA LEU A 29 -11.31 12.87 13.12
C LEU A 29 -11.63 11.37 13.01
N SER A 30 -12.46 11.00 12.05
CA SER A 30 -12.80 9.60 11.77
C SER A 30 -11.79 9.03 10.77
N LEU A 31 -10.95 8.11 11.22
CA LEU A 31 -9.81 7.59 10.48
C LEU A 31 -9.92 6.06 10.36
N SER A 32 -9.61 5.52 9.18
CA SER A 32 -9.38 4.09 8.96
C SER A 32 -7.87 3.83 8.93
N LEU A 33 -7.38 3.25 10.03
CA LEU A 33 -5.96 2.99 10.23
C LEU A 33 -5.56 1.66 9.58
N ARG A 34 -4.69 1.72 8.57
CA ARG A 34 -4.14 0.53 7.91
C ARG A 34 -2.90 0.03 8.65
N TYR A 35 -2.83 -1.26 8.94
CA TYR A 35 -1.70 -1.89 9.61
C TYR A 35 -1.49 -3.32 9.08
N ARG A 36 -0.38 -3.96 9.47
CA ARG A 36 -0.07 -5.33 9.03
C ARG A 36 0.25 -6.25 10.19
N THR A 37 -0.25 -7.47 10.13
CA THR A 37 0.03 -8.55 11.10
C THR A 37 0.43 -9.81 10.36
N GLN A 38 1.27 -10.65 10.97
CA GLN A 38 1.62 -11.92 10.35
C GLN A 38 0.38 -12.78 10.12
N THR A 39 0.35 -13.58 9.05
CA THR A 39 -0.77 -14.48 8.75
C THR A 39 -0.84 -15.67 9.70
N ASP A 40 0.34 -16.08 10.16
CA ASP A 40 0.56 -17.11 11.18
C ASP A 40 1.91 -16.80 11.85
N GLN A 41 2.13 -17.34 13.05
CA GLN A 41 3.36 -17.13 13.81
C GLN A 41 4.58 -17.54 12.97
N ASP A 42 5.54 -16.61 12.84
CA ASP A 42 6.82 -16.80 12.12
C ASP A 42 6.67 -17.15 10.63
N SER A 43 5.49 -16.92 10.03
CA SER A 43 5.23 -17.21 8.61
C SER A 43 6.02 -16.34 7.64
N GLY A 44 6.39 -15.13 8.06
CA GLY A 44 6.96 -14.09 7.16
C GLY A 44 5.97 -13.50 6.16
N LEU A 45 4.71 -13.94 6.19
CA LEU A 45 3.60 -13.43 5.38
C LEU A 45 2.73 -12.53 6.24
N PHE A 46 2.10 -11.51 5.64
CA PHE A 46 1.32 -10.52 6.39
C PHE A 46 -0.05 -10.27 5.78
N HIS A 47 -1.07 -10.18 6.63
CA HIS A 47 -2.35 -9.57 6.28
C HIS A 47 -2.22 -8.05 6.30
N THR A 48 -2.87 -7.39 5.34
CA THR A 48 -3.16 -5.95 5.42
C THR A 48 -4.54 -5.79 6.03
N LEU A 49 -4.63 -5.03 7.12
CA LEU A 49 -5.84 -4.91 7.93
C LEU A 49 -6.15 -3.45 8.21
N HIS A 50 -7.42 -3.19 8.53
CA HIS A 50 -7.93 -1.87 8.86
C HIS A 50 -8.60 -1.88 10.24
N ARG A 51 -8.47 -0.78 10.97
CA ARG A 51 -9.27 -0.51 12.18
C ARG A 51 -9.70 0.95 12.21
N ASP A 52 -10.92 1.19 12.67
CA ASP A 52 -11.43 2.54 12.81
C ASP A 52 -10.85 3.21 14.07
N ALA A 53 -10.64 4.52 13.97
CA ALA A 53 -10.22 5.37 15.06
C ALA A 53 -10.95 6.72 14.99
N ALA A 54 -11.31 7.24 16.17
CA ALA A 54 -11.91 8.56 16.33
C ALA A 54 -10.96 9.42 17.18
N TRP A 55 -10.25 10.36 16.57
CA TRP A 55 -9.26 11.18 17.26
C TRP A 55 -9.79 12.58 17.54
N ASN A 56 -9.64 13.06 18.78
CA ASN A 56 -9.97 14.45 19.12
C ASN A 56 -8.96 15.41 18.43
N PRO A 57 -9.42 16.34 17.56
CA PRO A 57 -8.52 17.27 16.89
C PRO A 57 -7.61 18.05 17.85
N LYS A 58 -8.14 18.47 19.01
CA LYS A 58 -7.40 19.27 20.00
C LYS A 58 -6.32 18.49 20.75
N GLU A 59 -6.39 17.17 20.74
CA GLU A 59 -5.37 16.26 21.29
C GLU A 59 -4.49 15.66 20.18
N THR A 60 -4.54 16.24 18.98
CA THR A 60 -3.83 15.74 17.79
C THR A 60 -2.92 16.82 17.22
N ALA A 61 -1.71 16.43 16.81
CA ALA A 61 -0.80 17.27 16.04
C ALA A 61 -0.51 16.64 14.68
N ILE A 62 -0.27 17.48 13.67
CA ILE A 62 0.37 17.08 12.42
C ILE A 62 1.79 17.66 12.39
N ILE A 63 2.79 16.81 12.12
CA ILE A 63 4.17 17.23 11.93
C ILE A 63 4.52 17.10 10.44
N LEU A 64 4.97 18.21 9.86
CA LEU A 64 5.43 18.29 8.47
C LEU A 64 6.94 18.12 8.43
N CYS A 65 7.38 16.91 8.15
CA CYS A 65 8.78 16.52 8.17
C CYS A 65 9.48 16.96 6.89
N ASP A 66 10.49 17.83 7.02
CA ASP A 66 11.53 18.03 6.01
C ASP A 66 11.02 18.38 4.59
N MET A 67 9.92 19.11 4.50
CA MET A 67 9.38 19.65 3.24
C MET A 67 10.17 20.90 2.80
N TRP A 68 11.37 20.74 2.25
CA TRP A 68 12.29 21.83 1.94
C TRP A 68 12.03 22.60 0.63
N ASP A 69 12.54 23.83 0.55
CA ASP A 69 12.51 24.65 -0.66
C ASP A 69 13.29 24.03 -1.83
N VAL A 70 14.32 23.24 -1.53
CA VAL A 70 15.19 22.58 -2.51
C VAL A 70 15.92 21.40 -1.88
N HIS A 71 16.33 20.42 -2.69
CA HIS A 71 17.07 19.25 -2.25
C HIS A 71 18.27 18.96 -3.16
N SER A 72 19.22 18.16 -2.66
CA SER A 72 20.42 17.75 -3.42
C SER A 72 20.10 16.83 -4.60
N SER A 73 18.91 16.21 -4.60
CA SER A 73 18.36 15.42 -5.70
C SER A 73 17.26 16.21 -6.41
N GLN A 74 17.34 16.31 -7.74
CA GLN A 74 16.36 17.03 -8.54
C GLN A 74 15.03 16.28 -8.60
N ASN A 75 15.09 14.95 -8.69
CA ASN A 75 13.92 14.08 -8.63
C ASN A 75 13.18 14.16 -7.29
N ALA A 76 13.90 14.23 -6.16
CA ALA A 76 13.28 14.50 -4.86
C ALA A 76 12.54 15.85 -4.86
N VAL A 77 13.15 16.92 -5.40
CA VAL A 77 12.48 18.23 -5.53
C VAL A 77 11.22 18.14 -6.41
N ARG A 78 11.26 17.39 -7.51
CA ARG A 78 10.10 17.20 -8.40
C ARG A 78 8.95 16.51 -7.67
N ARG A 79 9.22 15.43 -6.94
CA ARG A 79 8.21 14.69 -6.15
C ARG A 79 7.66 15.53 -5.00
N GLU A 80 8.53 16.22 -4.27
CA GLU A 80 8.12 17.10 -3.17
C GLU A 80 7.13 18.17 -3.64
N LYS A 81 7.40 18.80 -4.79
CA LYS A 81 6.51 19.79 -5.40
C LYS A 81 5.14 19.23 -5.79
N GLN A 82 5.02 17.94 -6.08
CA GLN A 82 3.75 17.31 -6.41
C GLN A 82 2.90 17.05 -5.16
N ILE A 83 3.50 16.61 -4.06
CA ILE A 83 2.75 16.36 -2.81
C ILE A 83 2.37 17.64 -2.08
N ALA A 84 3.18 18.71 -2.19
CA ALA A 84 3.02 19.92 -1.39
C ALA A 84 1.63 20.61 -1.53
N PRO A 85 1.03 20.76 -2.73
CA PRO A 85 -0.30 21.37 -2.86
C PRO A 85 -1.40 20.59 -2.13
N ARG A 86 -1.34 19.26 -2.17
CA ARG A 86 -2.32 18.42 -1.48
C ARG A 86 -2.07 18.36 0.02
N LEU A 87 -0.81 18.32 0.43
CA LEU A 87 -0.44 18.44 1.83
C LEU A 87 -0.88 19.78 2.43
N GLN A 88 -0.81 20.88 1.66
CA GLN A 88 -1.37 22.17 2.08
C GLN A 88 -2.87 22.09 2.36
N GLN A 89 -3.66 21.41 1.52
CA GLN A 89 -5.10 21.22 1.75
C GLN A 89 -5.38 20.41 3.02
N VAL A 90 -4.61 19.33 3.24
CA VAL A 90 -4.68 18.54 4.47
C VAL A 90 -4.39 19.41 5.69
N VAL A 91 -3.32 20.20 5.64
CA VAL A 91 -2.92 21.09 6.73
C VAL A 91 -3.99 22.14 7.00
N GLU A 92 -4.56 22.77 5.97
CA GLU A 92 -5.65 23.74 6.13
C GLU A 92 -6.88 23.11 6.79
N LYS A 93 -7.28 21.92 6.35
CA LYS A 93 -8.41 21.17 6.90
C LYS A 93 -8.19 20.83 8.37
N LEU A 94 -7.07 20.16 8.69
CA LEU A 94 -6.74 19.80 10.07
C LEU A 94 -6.61 21.03 10.98
N ARG A 95 -5.96 22.09 10.50
CA ARG A 95 -5.83 23.37 11.23
C ARG A 95 -7.20 23.99 11.53
N SER A 96 -8.15 23.92 10.59
CA SER A 96 -9.52 24.42 10.78
C SER A 96 -10.31 23.64 11.84
N GLU A 97 -9.95 22.38 12.08
CA GLU A 97 -10.58 21.50 13.07
C GLU A 97 -9.91 21.57 14.45
N GLY A 98 -8.80 22.32 14.56
CA GLY A 98 -8.10 22.55 15.82
C GLY A 98 -6.92 21.62 16.08
N VAL A 99 -6.43 20.91 15.05
CA VAL A 99 -5.18 20.16 15.11
C VAL A 99 -3.99 21.12 15.20
N THR A 100 -3.02 20.81 16.05
CA THR A 100 -1.77 21.57 16.15
C THR A 100 -0.88 21.27 14.95
N VAL A 101 -0.48 22.30 14.19
CA VAL A 101 0.42 22.14 13.02
C VAL A 101 1.85 22.48 13.43
N ILE A 102 2.76 21.53 13.21
CA ILE A 102 4.18 21.64 13.51
C ILE A 102 4.97 21.51 12.21
N HIS A 103 5.65 22.58 11.82
CA HIS A 103 6.54 22.62 10.68
C HIS A 103 7.95 22.25 11.12
N SER A 104 8.53 21.21 10.51
CA SER A 104 9.85 20.70 10.88
C SER A 104 10.80 20.59 9.68
N PRO A 105 11.16 21.72 9.02
CA PRO A 105 12.20 21.74 7.99
C PRO A 105 13.59 21.68 8.63
N SER A 106 14.13 20.48 8.82
CA SER A 106 15.38 20.31 9.56
C SER A 106 16.55 21.04 8.92
N GLY A 107 17.43 21.60 9.76
CA GLY A 107 18.61 22.35 9.31
C GLY A 107 18.30 23.74 8.76
N CYS A 108 17.06 24.24 8.93
CA CYS A 108 16.61 25.54 8.42
C CYS A 108 16.29 26.55 9.53
N MET A 109 16.54 26.24 10.80
CA MET A 109 16.05 27.07 11.92
C MET A 109 16.56 28.51 11.90
N ASP A 110 17.75 28.77 11.36
CA ASP A 110 18.31 30.12 11.21
C ASP A 110 17.40 31.05 10.38
N PHE A 111 16.74 30.51 9.35
CA PHE A 111 15.80 31.28 8.52
C PHE A 111 14.57 31.72 9.32
N TYR A 112 14.20 30.98 10.36
CA TYR A 112 13.00 31.18 11.16
C TYR A 112 13.27 31.81 12.53
N ALA A 113 14.50 32.25 12.82
CA ALA A 113 14.90 32.69 14.16
C ALA A 113 13.96 33.76 14.76
N ASP A 114 13.50 34.71 13.93
CA ASP A 114 12.62 35.80 14.34
C ASP A 114 11.12 35.53 14.14
N HIS A 115 10.76 34.37 13.59
CA HIS A 115 9.38 34.03 13.25
C HIS A 115 8.57 33.64 14.50
N GLU A 116 7.32 34.12 14.62
CA GLU A 116 6.49 33.90 15.83
C GLU A 116 6.23 32.42 16.13
N ALA A 117 6.01 31.60 15.09
CA ALA A 117 5.89 30.15 15.24
C ALA A 117 7.16 29.45 15.78
N ARG A 118 8.36 29.99 15.50
CA ARG A 118 9.63 29.51 16.07
C ARG A 118 9.75 29.89 17.54
N LYS A 119 9.44 31.15 17.87
CA LYS A 119 9.42 31.65 19.26
C LYS A 119 8.48 30.83 20.13
N ARG A 120 7.27 30.52 19.64
CA ARG A 120 6.33 29.63 20.35
C ARG A 120 6.92 28.25 20.68
N ALA A 121 7.73 27.67 19.80
CA ALA A 121 8.37 26.38 20.07
C ALA A 121 9.43 26.48 21.17
N ILE A 122 10.21 27.57 21.16
CA ILE A 122 11.27 27.85 22.15
C ILE A 122 10.66 28.14 23.53
N ASP A 123 9.59 28.93 23.56
CA ASP A 123 8.92 29.38 24.79
C ASP A 123 7.99 28.31 25.40
N ALA A 124 7.82 27.17 24.72
CA ALA A 124 6.97 26.08 25.21
C ALA A 124 7.44 25.59 26.59
N PRO A 125 6.53 25.43 27.57
CA PRO A 125 6.89 24.95 28.90
C PRO A 125 7.59 23.59 28.84
N LYS A 126 8.69 23.45 29.58
CA LYS A 126 9.42 22.18 29.65
C LYS A 126 8.53 21.07 30.18
N ALA A 127 8.40 19.99 29.42
CA ALA A 127 7.68 18.80 29.82
C ALA A 127 8.37 18.10 31.01
N SER A 128 7.57 17.65 31.99
CA SER A 128 8.06 16.89 33.14
C SER A 128 8.47 15.46 32.78
N ASN A 129 7.95 14.92 31.68
CA ASN A 129 8.16 13.57 31.15
C ASN A 129 9.02 13.56 29.87
N LEU A 130 9.93 14.53 29.69
CA LEU A 130 10.78 14.62 28.51
C LEU A 130 11.62 13.34 28.29
N PRO A 131 11.50 12.64 27.15
CA PRO A 131 12.26 11.43 26.90
C PRO A 131 13.75 11.71 26.76
N LYS A 132 14.59 10.87 27.38
CA LYS A 132 16.05 11.09 27.48
C LYS A 132 16.75 11.26 26.14
N GLU A 133 16.31 10.52 25.13
CA GLU A 133 16.93 10.50 23.79
C GLU A 133 16.07 11.19 22.74
N ILE A 134 15.11 12.03 23.13
CA ILE A 134 14.16 12.62 22.17
C ILE A 134 14.86 13.45 21.08
N ASN A 135 16.01 14.05 21.39
CA ASN A 135 16.81 14.83 20.42
C ASN A 135 17.72 13.97 19.53
N ALA A 136 17.83 12.67 19.78
CA ALA A 136 18.69 11.79 19.00
C ALA A 136 17.97 11.33 17.72
N TRP A 137 18.76 11.10 16.67
CA TRP A 137 18.28 10.33 15.53
C TRP A 137 17.97 8.90 15.97
N CYS A 138 16.74 8.43 15.72
CA CYS A 138 16.32 7.08 16.06
C CYS A 138 16.46 6.16 14.85
N TYR A 139 17.55 5.41 14.82
CA TYR A 139 17.86 4.50 13.71
C TYR A 139 16.94 3.28 13.63
N LYS A 140 16.42 2.82 14.78
CA LYS A 140 15.62 1.60 14.88
C LYS A 140 14.88 1.54 16.23
N ILE A 141 13.73 0.87 16.27
CA ILE A 141 13.05 0.41 17.49
C ILE A 141 13.01 -1.12 17.58
N PRO A 142 12.86 -1.73 18.78
CA PRO A 142 12.94 -3.19 18.95
C PRO A 142 12.01 -4.00 18.05
N GLU A 143 10.80 -3.51 17.78
CA GLU A 143 9.81 -4.17 16.93
C GLU A 143 10.30 -4.36 15.49
N GLU A 144 11.17 -3.47 15.00
CA GLU A 144 11.78 -3.58 13.67
C GLU A 144 12.87 -4.66 13.60
N GLU A 145 13.28 -5.26 14.72
CA GLU A 145 14.23 -6.39 14.75
C GLU A 145 13.64 -7.69 14.24
N ALA A 146 12.31 -7.82 14.25
CA ALA A 146 11.59 -8.95 13.68
C ALA A 146 11.56 -8.95 12.13
N GLY A 147 12.00 -7.87 11.49
CA GLY A 147 11.95 -7.68 10.05
C GLY A 147 13.31 -7.44 9.40
N VAL A 148 13.35 -7.63 8.08
CA VAL A 148 14.46 -7.19 7.22
C VAL A 148 14.10 -5.84 6.63
N TYR A 149 15.04 -4.89 6.69
CA TYR A 149 14.83 -3.57 6.10
C TYR A 149 14.68 -3.69 4.58
N PRO A 150 13.67 -3.08 3.95
CA PRO A 150 13.17 -3.57 2.67
C PRO A 150 13.90 -3.01 1.43
N ILE A 151 14.74 -1.98 1.59
CA ILE A 151 15.51 -1.36 0.50
C ILE A 151 16.97 -1.19 0.91
N ASP A 152 17.86 -1.24 -0.08
CA ASP A 152 19.23 -0.76 0.06
C ASP A 152 19.28 0.75 -0.22
N GLN A 153 19.71 1.50 0.79
CA GLN A 153 19.87 2.95 0.76
C GLN A 153 21.32 3.38 1.05
N SER A 154 22.28 2.46 0.93
CA SER A 154 23.69 2.70 1.27
C SER A 154 24.38 3.76 0.40
N ASP A 155 23.86 4.02 -0.79
CA ASP A 155 24.32 5.07 -1.72
C ASP A 155 23.64 6.44 -1.47
N GLY A 156 22.79 6.54 -0.45
CA GLY A 156 21.99 7.72 -0.14
C GLY A 156 20.67 7.80 -0.93
N GLY A 157 20.35 6.80 -1.74
CA GLY A 157 19.02 6.64 -2.37
C GLY A 157 18.71 7.64 -3.48
N ARG A 158 19.73 8.27 -4.08
CA ARG A 158 19.53 9.22 -5.18
C ARG A 158 19.13 8.47 -6.46
N ASP A 159 18.09 8.95 -7.12
CA ASP A 159 17.57 8.40 -8.37
C ASP A 159 17.67 9.35 -9.57
N ASP A 160 18.45 10.43 -9.47
CA ASP A 160 18.75 11.31 -10.60
C ASP A 160 19.63 10.62 -11.65
N ASP A 161 19.36 10.87 -12.94
CA ASP A 161 20.31 10.52 -14.00
C ASP A 161 21.66 11.25 -13.75
N PRO A 162 22.82 10.60 -13.96
CA PRO A 162 24.11 11.23 -13.69
C PRO A 162 24.33 12.57 -14.41
N VAL A 163 23.85 12.72 -15.65
CA VAL A 163 23.98 13.97 -16.41
C VAL A 163 23.06 15.05 -15.85
N GLU A 164 21.82 14.69 -15.49
CA GLU A 164 20.89 15.62 -14.82
C GLU A 164 21.46 16.06 -13.47
N TYR A 165 22.07 15.14 -12.72
CA TYR A 165 22.68 15.45 -11.43
C TYR A 165 23.85 16.44 -11.57
N GLU A 166 24.77 16.23 -12.52
CA GLU A 166 25.87 17.16 -12.76
C GLU A 166 25.37 18.57 -13.14
N ALA A 167 24.32 18.65 -13.96
CA ALA A 167 23.68 19.91 -14.31
C ALA A 167 23.05 20.58 -13.07
N TRP A 168 22.36 19.79 -12.23
CA TRP A 168 21.73 20.26 -11.01
C TRP A 168 22.75 20.81 -10.00
N VAL A 169 23.89 20.14 -9.80
CA VAL A 169 24.98 20.62 -8.94
C VAL A 169 25.52 21.98 -9.41
N LYS A 170 25.70 22.16 -10.73
CA LYS A 170 26.14 23.44 -11.31
C LYS A 170 25.10 24.54 -11.07
N GLU A 171 23.81 24.23 -11.23
CA GLU A 171 22.72 25.17 -10.97
C GLU A 171 22.69 25.60 -9.48
N LEU A 172 22.75 24.65 -8.55
CA LEU A 172 22.78 24.94 -7.12
C LEU A 172 23.99 25.81 -6.75
N THR A 173 25.17 25.49 -7.28
CA THR A 173 26.40 26.25 -7.04
C THR A 173 26.29 27.66 -7.60
N ALA A 174 25.73 27.83 -8.80
CA ALA A 174 25.51 29.14 -9.41
C ALA A 174 24.54 30.02 -8.61
N LYS A 175 23.61 29.41 -7.87
CA LYS A 175 22.71 30.10 -6.91
C LYS A 175 23.36 30.38 -5.56
N GLY A 176 24.63 30.03 -5.37
CA GLY A 176 25.34 30.19 -4.08
C GLY A 176 24.93 29.18 -3.01
N LEU A 177 24.23 28.10 -3.39
CA LEU A 177 23.79 27.05 -2.48
C LEU A 177 24.87 25.97 -2.35
N LYS A 178 24.86 25.27 -1.21
CA LYS A 178 25.75 24.11 -0.97
C LYS A 178 25.12 22.87 -1.60
N PRO A 179 25.70 22.26 -2.66
CA PRO A 179 25.00 21.21 -3.41
C PRO A 179 24.60 19.97 -2.61
N LEU A 180 25.34 19.64 -1.54
CA LEU A 180 25.03 18.50 -0.66
C LEU A 180 23.97 18.80 0.41
N SER A 181 23.66 20.08 0.63
CA SER A 181 22.69 20.54 1.63
C SER A 181 22.10 21.90 1.20
N PRO A 182 21.39 21.97 0.06
CA PRO A 182 21.03 23.25 -0.55
C PRO A 182 19.83 23.92 0.11
N TRP A 183 19.05 23.18 0.91
CA TRP A 183 17.85 23.69 1.57
C TRP A 183 18.16 24.83 2.54
N SER A 184 17.24 25.78 2.60
CA SER A 184 17.33 26.94 3.51
C SER A 184 16.08 27.15 4.35
N ARG A 185 14.94 26.61 3.91
CA ARG A 185 13.62 26.81 4.50
C ARG A 185 12.66 25.72 4.03
N GLN A 186 11.44 25.73 4.54
CA GLN A 186 10.33 24.93 4.03
C GLN A 186 9.86 25.44 2.65
N ILE A 187 9.37 24.54 1.79
CA ILE A 187 8.72 24.91 0.54
C ILE A 187 7.61 25.95 0.77
N ASP A 188 7.57 26.97 -0.09
CA ASP A 188 6.68 28.13 0.06
C ASP A 188 5.19 27.80 -0.15
N VAL A 189 4.89 26.67 -0.79
CA VAL A 189 3.53 26.13 -0.95
C VAL A 189 2.88 25.87 0.41
N LEU A 190 3.64 25.35 1.38
CA LEU A 190 3.16 25.05 2.72
C LEU A 190 3.15 26.33 3.57
N LYS A 191 1.96 26.89 3.80
CA LYS A 191 1.80 28.15 4.52
C LYS A 191 1.85 27.92 6.02
N ILE A 192 2.64 28.77 6.68
CA ILE A 192 2.79 28.80 8.14
C ILE A 192 1.93 29.94 8.69
N ASP A 193 1.01 29.63 9.58
CA ASP A 193 0.18 30.63 10.28
C ASP A 193 0.94 31.16 11.50
N GLU A 194 1.40 32.42 11.40
CA GLU A 194 2.13 33.13 12.46
C GLU A 194 1.36 33.25 13.78
N GLY A 195 0.03 33.12 13.78
CA GLY A 195 -0.80 33.22 14.98
C GLY A 195 -0.95 31.91 15.75
N ARG A 196 -0.71 30.75 15.12
CA ARG A 196 -1.04 29.45 15.74
C ARG A 196 -0.07 28.29 15.50
N ASP A 197 0.67 28.29 14.39
CA ASP A 197 1.52 27.15 14.03
C ASP A 197 2.82 27.15 14.85
N ILE A 198 3.56 26.05 14.77
CA ILE A 198 4.83 25.82 15.47
C ILE A 198 5.92 25.54 14.43
N ILE A 199 7.13 26.07 14.62
CA ILE A 199 8.30 25.72 13.81
C ILE A 199 9.42 25.21 14.72
N SER A 200 9.89 23.99 14.48
CA SER A 200 11.08 23.43 15.13
C SER A 200 11.52 22.15 14.43
N ASP A 201 12.82 21.85 14.47
CA ASP A 201 13.39 20.54 14.17
C ASP A 201 13.98 19.83 15.41
N SER A 202 13.80 20.42 16.60
CA SER A 202 14.25 19.89 17.89
C SER A 202 13.19 19.00 18.51
N GLY A 203 13.54 17.72 18.74
CA GLY A 203 12.64 16.78 19.41
C GLY A 203 12.20 17.26 20.79
N THR A 204 13.05 17.98 21.52
CA THR A 204 12.73 18.52 22.85
C THR A 204 11.69 19.62 22.80
N GLU A 205 11.85 20.58 21.88
CA GLU A 205 10.91 21.69 21.75
C GLU A 205 9.56 21.19 21.26
N ILE A 206 9.56 20.29 20.26
CA ILE A 206 8.35 19.66 19.74
C ILE A 206 7.65 18.85 20.83
N TRP A 207 8.39 18.09 21.65
CA TRP A 207 7.81 17.34 22.77
C TRP A 207 7.21 18.26 23.83
N ASN A 208 7.89 19.34 24.19
CA ASN A 208 7.37 20.34 25.13
C ASN A 208 6.06 20.96 24.63
N VAL A 209 6.00 21.36 23.36
CA VAL A 209 4.78 21.85 22.71
C VAL A 209 3.66 20.82 22.81
N MET A 210 3.93 19.57 22.43
CA MET A 210 2.94 18.50 22.46
C MET A 210 2.40 18.24 23.87
N GLU A 211 3.27 18.17 24.89
CA GLU A 211 2.84 17.95 26.27
C GLU A 211 2.06 19.15 26.82
N ALA A 212 2.50 20.38 26.55
CA ALA A 212 1.80 21.59 26.99
C ALA A 212 0.40 21.71 26.35
N ALA A 213 0.24 21.24 25.12
CA ALA A 213 -1.04 21.22 24.41
C ALA A 213 -1.88 19.94 24.67
N GLY A 214 -1.39 18.99 25.47
CA GLY A 214 -2.11 17.74 25.75
C GLY A 214 -2.24 16.80 24.54
N ILE A 215 -1.30 16.88 23.60
CA ILE A 215 -1.29 16.07 22.38
C ILE A 215 -1.00 14.62 22.70
N LYS A 216 -1.88 13.72 22.26
CA LYS A 216 -1.77 12.27 22.38
C LYS A 216 -1.52 11.61 21.03
N ASN A 217 -2.07 12.18 19.96
CA ASN A 217 -2.03 11.62 18.63
C ASN A 217 -1.15 12.47 17.71
N VAL A 218 -0.35 11.81 16.86
CA VAL A 218 0.57 12.46 15.94
C VAL A 218 0.34 11.90 14.55
N ILE A 219 0.00 12.79 13.63
CA ILE A 219 -0.03 12.53 12.20
C ILE A 219 1.30 13.01 11.64
N LEU A 220 2.04 12.15 10.96
CA LEU A 220 3.29 12.51 10.30
C LEU A 220 3.08 12.53 8.78
N ALA A 221 3.56 13.58 8.13
CA ALA A 221 3.61 13.69 6.67
C ALA A 221 4.92 14.37 6.26
N GLY A 222 5.38 14.14 5.02
CA GLY A 222 6.64 14.70 4.54
C GLY A 222 7.53 13.68 3.84
N VAL A 223 8.76 14.09 3.51
CA VAL A 223 9.63 13.36 2.58
C VAL A 223 10.81 12.66 3.25
N HIS A 224 11.42 11.77 2.46
CA HIS A 224 12.47 10.84 2.84
C HIS A 224 12.00 9.87 3.93
N THR A 225 10.93 9.12 3.65
CA THR A 225 10.21 8.21 4.55
C THR A 225 11.17 7.27 5.28
N ASN A 226 12.10 6.69 4.52
CA ASN A 226 13.13 5.75 4.97
C ASN A 226 14.24 6.36 5.84
N MET A 227 14.29 7.69 5.95
CA MET A 227 15.30 8.41 6.70
C MET A 227 14.64 9.38 7.68
N CYS A 228 14.19 10.54 7.20
CA CYS A 228 13.78 11.66 8.04
C CYS A 228 12.49 11.37 8.79
N VAL A 229 11.44 10.98 8.07
CA VAL A 229 10.11 10.66 8.64
C VAL A 229 10.22 9.57 9.71
N LEU A 230 11.04 8.54 9.49
CA LEU A 230 11.27 7.48 10.47
C LEU A 230 12.16 7.93 11.63
N GLY A 231 13.29 8.57 11.32
CA GLY A 231 14.45 8.64 12.21
C GLY A 231 14.77 10.00 12.82
N ARG A 232 14.17 11.11 12.36
CA ARG A 232 14.38 12.42 12.99
C ARG A 232 13.99 12.39 14.48
N PRO A 233 14.50 13.34 15.29
CA PRO A 233 14.08 13.54 16.68
C PRO A 233 12.55 13.58 16.91
N PHE A 234 11.81 14.03 15.90
CA PHE A 234 10.35 14.11 15.87
C PHE A 234 9.68 13.06 14.96
N GLY A 235 10.47 12.13 14.41
CA GLY A 235 10.01 11.10 13.49
C GLY A 235 9.21 9.98 14.16
N LEU A 236 8.60 9.11 13.34
CA LEU A 236 7.68 8.06 13.78
C LEU A 236 8.26 7.18 14.88
N ARG A 237 9.52 6.78 14.76
CA ARG A 237 10.17 5.92 15.76
C ARG A 237 10.22 6.58 17.12
N GLN A 238 10.56 7.87 17.18
CA GLN A 238 10.56 8.65 18.42
C GLN A 238 9.15 8.84 18.97
N MET A 239 8.15 9.06 18.12
CA MET A 239 6.77 9.22 18.57
C MET A 239 6.23 7.92 19.20
N VAL A 240 6.39 6.79 18.51
CA VAL A 240 5.88 5.49 18.96
C VAL A 240 6.62 5.01 20.21
N ARG A 241 7.95 5.00 20.19
CA ARG A 241 8.74 4.47 21.32
C ARG A 241 8.51 5.21 22.63
N ASN A 242 8.07 6.47 22.55
CA ASN A 242 7.80 7.33 23.71
C ASN A 242 6.29 7.45 24.01
N GLY A 243 5.46 6.60 23.40
CA GLY A 243 4.06 6.40 23.79
C GLY A 243 3.02 7.31 23.13
N LYS A 244 3.35 8.00 22.03
CA LYS A 244 2.35 8.71 21.21
C LYS A 244 1.64 7.74 20.27
N ASN A 245 0.36 8.00 20.01
CA ASN A 245 -0.36 7.32 18.93
C ASN A 245 0.04 7.95 17.60
N ALA A 246 0.94 7.32 16.85
CA ALA A 246 1.43 7.84 15.59
C ALA A 246 0.74 7.21 14.38
N VAL A 247 0.55 7.98 13.31
CA VAL A 247 0.22 7.49 11.96
C VAL A 247 1.04 8.24 10.91
N LEU A 248 1.36 7.55 9.81
CA LEU A 248 1.88 8.19 8.59
C LEU A 248 0.73 8.47 7.61
N ILE A 249 0.74 9.64 6.95
CA ILE A 249 -0.05 9.85 5.72
C ILE A 249 0.68 9.21 4.54
N ARG A 250 0.35 7.95 4.22
CA ARG A 250 1.14 7.11 3.30
C ARG A 250 1.14 7.58 1.85
N ASP A 251 0.16 8.37 1.43
CA ASP A 251 0.06 8.92 0.07
C ASP A 251 0.65 10.33 -0.04
N LEU A 252 1.12 10.93 1.06
CA LEU A 252 1.82 12.23 1.06
C LEU A 252 3.24 12.08 1.63
N THR A 253 3.98 11.12 1.07
CA THR A 253 5.36 10.84 1.45
C THR A 253 6.20 10.42 0.23
N ASP A 254 7.51 10.47 0.39
CA ASP A 254 8.49 10.11 -0.62
C ASP A 254 9.70 9.43 0.02
N THR A 255 10.36 8.49 -0.66
CA THR A 255 11.52 7.76 -0.13
C THR A 255 12.78 8.15 -0.90
N MET A 256 13.93 8.29 -0.22
CA MET A 256 15.22 8.31 -0.92
C MET A 256 15.60 6.88 -1.30
N TYR A 257 15.24 6.47 -2.52
CA TYR A 257 15.53 5.15 -3.07
C TYR A 257 15.99 5.23 -4.52
N ASN A 258 17.14 4.60 -4.79
CA ASN A 258 17.69 4.39 -6.12
C ASN A 258 17.14 3.08 -6.72
N PRO A 259 16.37 3.11 -7.82
CA PRO A 259 15.85 1.90 -8.48
C PRO A 259 16.92 0.91 -8.97
N ALA A 260 18.20 1.31 -9.06
CA ALA A 260 19.31 0.41 -9.37
C ALA A 260 19.80 -0.41 -8.15
N SER A 261 19.48 0.03 -6.94
CA SER A 261 19.81 -0.62 -5.67
C SER A 261 18.78 -1.70 -5.34
N GLU A 262 19.16 -2.73 -4.57
CA GLU A 262 18.22 -3.80 -4.21
C GLU A 262 16.99 -3.24 -3.47
N PRO A 263 15.77 -3.71 -3.77
CA PRO A 263 15.44 -4.93 -4.53
C PRO A 263 15.34 -4.76 -6.07
N LYS A 264 15.79 -3.61 -6.62
CA LYS A 264 15.73 -3.24 -8.05
C LYS A 264 14.31 -3.17 -8.60
N VAL A 265 13.47 -2.44 -7.89
CA VAL A 265 12.06 -2.17 -8.25
C VAL A 265 11.90 -0.72 -8.67
N SER A 266 10.70 -0.33 -9.12
CA SER A 266 10.44 1.09 -9.39
C SER A 266 10.62 1.93 -8.12
N HIS A 267 10.88 3.23 -8.27
CA HIS A 267 10.98 4.14 -7.15
C HIS A 267 9.74 4.05 -6.23
N PHE A 268 8.54 4.10 -6.83
CA PHE A 268 7.27 4.05 -6.12
C PHE A 268 7.04 2.74 -5.38
N THR A 269 7.50 1.60 -5.94
CA THR A 269 7.49 0.33 -5.21
C THR A 269 8.45 0.35 -4.03
N GLY A 270 9.60 1.02 -4.15
CA GLY A 270 10.50 1.25 -3.00
C GLY A 270 9.82 2.02 -1.88
N THR A 271 9.04 3.06 -2.22
CA THR A 271 8.21 3.80 -1.25
C THR A 271 7.13 2.91 -0.63
N ASP A 272 6.41 2.13 -1.44
CA ASP A 272 5.40 1.17 -0.95
C ASP A 272 6.02 0.21 0.08
N LEU A 273 7.19 -0.35 -0.21
CA LEU A 273 7.90 -1.28 0.67
C LEU A 273 8.27 -0.67 2.03
N ILE A 274 8.66 0.61 2.06
CA ILE A 274 8.94 1.33 3.31
C ILE A 274 7.65 1.60 4.09
N VAL A 275 6.56 1.96 3.40
CA VAL A 275 5.23 2.06 4.02
C VAL A 275 4.81 0.71 4.61
N GLU A 276 5.03 -0.40 3.91
CA GLU A 276 4.73 -1.73 4.47
C GLU A 276 5.56 -2.04 5.71
N HIS A 277 6.86 -1.68 5.72
CA HIS A 277 7.73 -1.86 6.88
C HIS A 277 7.22 -1.07 8.09
N ILE A 278 6.77 0.17 7.86
CA ILE A 278 6.13 1.00 8.89
C ILE A 278 4.86 0.33 9.43
N GLU A 279 4.00 -0.17 8.56
CA GLU A 279 2.74 -0.84 8.93
C GLU A 279 2.93 -2.13 9.71
N LYS A 280 4.06 -2.82 9.49
CA LYS A 280 4.40 -4.08 10.17
C LYS A 280 5.00 -3.82 11.56
N PHE A 281 5.86 -2.81 11.70
CA PHE A 281 6.78 -2.73 12.84
C PHE A 281 6.79 -1.40 13.58
N VAL A 282 6.22 -0.33 13.01
CA VAL A 282 6.32 1.02 13.61
C VAL A 282 4.94 1.54 14.00
N CYS A 283 4.05 1.77 13.05
CA CYS A 283 2.73 2.32 13.32
C CYS A 283 1.77 2.13 12.14
N PRO A 284 0.44 2.24 12.36
CA PRO A 284 -0.53 2.27 11.28
C PRO A 284 -0.38 3.48 10.35
N THR A 285 -1.05 3.45 9.20
CA THR A 285 -1.08 4.55 8.22
C THR A 285 -2.50 4.98 7.87
N ILE A 286 -2.63 6.20 7.39
CA ILE A 286 -3.86 6.78 6.84
C ILE A 286 -3.56 7.40 5.48
N THR A 287 -4.60 7.80 4.75
CA THR A 287 -4.47 8.55 3.50
C THR A 287 -5.12 9.90 3.58
N SER A 288 -4.63 10.81 2.76
CA SER A 288 -5.06 12.20 2.75
C SER A 288 -6.55 12.36 2.41
N ASP A 289 -7.12 11.49 1.58
CA ASP A 289 -8.55 11.51 1.23
C ASP A 289 -9.48 11.21 2.41
N GLN A 290 -8.99 10.54 3.46
CA GLN A 290 -9.76 10.39 4.71
C GLN A 290 -9.97 11.74 5.44
N ILE A 291 -9.10 12.74 5.17
CA ILE A 291 -9.13 14.06 5.80
C ILE A 291 -9.84 15.07 4.89
N ILE A 292 -9.50 15.10 3.61
CA ILE A 292 -9.98 16.12 2.66
C ILE A 292 -11.00 15.61 1.64
N GLY A 293 -11.33 14.31 1.66
CA GLY A 293 -12.20 13.66 0.66
C GLY A 293 -11.51 13.41 -0.69
N GLY A 294 -12.29 12.96 -1.66
CA GLY A 294 -11.81 12.66 -3.02
C GLY A 294 -11.15 11.28 -3.11
N SER A 295 -10.02 11.19 -3.81
CA SER A 295 -9.24 9.96 -4.00
C SER A 295 -7.85 10.09 -3.36
N GLU A 296 -7.20 8.97 -3.02
CA GLU A 296 -5.79 8.92 -2.61
C GLU A 296 -4.90 9.70 -3.60
N PHE A 297 -3.85 10.37 -3.08
CA PHE A 297 -2.85 11.02 -3.93
C PHE A 297 -2.07 10.00 -4.74
N ARG A 298 -1.69 10.39 -5.95
CA ARG A 298 -0.80 9.62 -6.81
C ARG A 298 0.13 10.54 -7.58
N TYR A 299 1.42 10.22 -7.57
CA TYR A 299 2.41 10.92 -8.39
C TYR A 299 2.06 10.81 -9.87
N ALA A 300 2.30 11.87 -10.63
CA ALA A 300 2.00 11.90 -12.06
C ALA A 300 2.77 10.83 -12.84
N GLU A 301 3.99 10.51 -12.39
CA GLU A 301 4.87 9.51 -13.00
C GLU A 301 4.62 8.09 -12.47
N ASP A 302 3.79 7.90 -11.44
CA ASP A 302 3.39 6.56 -11.02
C ASP A 302 2.22 6.11 -11.88
N ASP A 303 2.50 5.41 -12.98
CA ASP A 303 1.50 4.87 -13.90
C ASP A 303 1.18 3.39 -13.65
N ARG A 304 1.79 2.76 -12.64
CA ARG A 304 1.71 1.32 -12.35
C ARG A 304 0.26 0.83 -12.19
N LEU A 305 -0.13 -0.21 -12.92
CA LEU A 305 -1.41 -0.87 -12.65
C LEU A 305 -1.32 -1.72 -11.37
N HIS A 306 -2.46 -1.93 -10.73
CA HIS A 306 -2.57 -2.67 -9.49
C HIS A 306 -2.94 -4.14 -9.72
N VAL A 307 -2.00 -5.03 -9.41
CA VAL A 307 -2.21 -6.48 -9.42
C VAL A 307 -2.45 -6.96 -8.00
N VAL A 308 -3.62 -7.57 -7.76
CA VAL A 308 -3.95 -8.19 -6.47
C VAL A 308 -3.83 -9.70 -6.59
N MET A 309 -2.92 -10.27 -5.78
CA MET A 309 -2.61 -11.69 -5.71
C MET A 309 -3.44 -12.34 -4.60
N LEU A 310 -4.47 -13.11 -4.98
CA LEU A 310 -5.22 -13.97 -4.05
C LEU A 310 -4.46 -15.29 -3.88
N VAL A 311 -3.74 -15.43 -2.77
CA VAL A 311 -2.87 -16.58 -2.51
C VAL A 311 -3.39 -17.35 -1.31
N ALA A 312 -4.18 -18.39 -1.62
CA ALA A 312 -4.87 -19.20 -0.63
C ALA A 312 -4.96 -20.65 -1.10
N GLU A 313 -3.87 -21.23 -1.57
CA GLU A 313 -3.74 -22.67 -1.76
C GLU A 313 -2.54 -23.18 -0.95
N ARG A 314 -2.67 -24.38 -0.36
CA ARG A 314 -1.63 -24.99 0.50
C ARG A 314 -0.98 -26.21 -0.15
N GLU A 315 -1.46 -26.66 -1.32
CA GLU A 315 -1.04 -27.92 -1.94
C GLU A 315 0.30 -27.76 -2.68
N TYR A 316 0.53 -26.60 -3.29
CA TYR A 316 1.70 -26.34 -4.14
C TYR A 316 2.63 -25.25 -3.59
N ALA A 317 2.36 -24.76 -2.37
CA ALA A 317 3.14 -23.73 -1.69
C ALA A 317 3.35 -22.48 -2.58
N THR A 318 2.28 -22.03 -3.25
CA THR A 318 2.33 -20.83 -4.09
C THR A 318 2.51 -19.55 -3.28
N ASP A 319 2.21 -19.56 -1.98
CA ASP A 319 2.62 -18.51 -1.04
C ASP A 319 4.13 -18.23 -1.09
N LYS A 320 4.96 -19.27 -1.19
CA LYS A 320 6.41 -19.12 -1.27
C LYS A 320 6.87 -18.77 -2.68
N SER A 321 6.39 -19.51 -3.68
CA SER A 321 6.87 -19.35 -5.05
C SER A 321 6.39 -18.05 -5.70
N LEU A 322 5.13 -17.64 -5.50
CA LEU A 322 4.63 -16.36 -6.01
C LEU A 322 5.27 -15.17 -5.29
N LEU A 323 5.51 -15.25 -3.98
CA LEU A 323 6.20 -14.18 -3.25
C LEU A 323 7.61 -13.97 -3.80
N ALA A 324 8.39 -15.04 -3.93
CA ALA A 324 9.74 -14.98 -4.49
C ALA A 324 9.75 -14.50 -5.96
N TYR A 325 8.70 -14.82 -6.72
CA TYR A 325 8.57 -14.49 -8.13
C TYR A 325 8.05 -13.07 -8.41
N SER A 326 7.21 -12.48 -7.56
CA SER A 326 6.44 -11.29 -7.97
C SER A 326 7.06 -9.97 -7.53
N VAL A 327 7.68 -9.89 -6.35
CA VAL A 327 8.13 -8.60 -5.78
C VAL A 327 9.12 -7.87 -6.70
N LYS A 328 10.16 -8.57 -7.17
CA LYS A 328 11.22 -7.96 -8.00
C LYS A 328 10.84 -7.85 -9.49
N PRO A 329 10.33 -8.90 -10.15
CA PRO A 329 9.94 -8.83 -11.55
C PRO A 329 8.73 -7.93 -11.83
N LEU A 330 7.69 -8.02 -11.00
CA LEU A 330 6.46 -7.22 -11.21
C LEU A 330 6.57 -5.82 -10.59
N GLY A 331 7.29 -5.66 -9.47
CA GLY A 331 7.44 -4.38 -8.77
C GLY A 331 8.13 -3.27 -9.58
N LYS A 332 8.64 -3.55 -10.78
CA LYS A 332 9.09 -2.52 -11.72
C LYS A 332 7.96 -1.84 -12.49
N SER A 333 6.90 -2.59 -12.80
CA SER A 333 5.83 -2.15 -13.71
C SER A 333 4.47 -2.07 -13.05
N TYR A 334 4.30 -2.74 -11.91
CA TYR A 334 3.02 -2.91 -11.24
C TYR A 334 3.14 -2.61 -9.76
N ARG A 335 2.05 -2.09 -9.18
CA ARG A 335 1.79 -2.15 -7.75
C ARG A 335 1.23 -3.54 -7.45
N VAL A 336 1.80 -4.26 -6.50
CA VAL A 336 1.40 -5.64 -6.18
C VAL A 336 0.94 -5.72 -4.73
N SER A 337 -0.28 -6.20 -4.51
CA SER A 337 -0.81 -6.50 -3.18
C SER A 337 -1.11 -7.98 -3.04
N PHE A 338 -0.91 -8.53 -1.84
CA PHE A 338 -1.23 -9.92 -1.54
C PHE A 338 -2.39 -10.03 -0.56
N VAL A 339 -3.27 -10.98 -0.82
CA VAL A 339 -4.35 -11.39 0.06
C VAL A 339 -4.19 -12.87 0.36
N TYR A 340 -3.97 -13.17 1.64
CA TYR A 340 -3.82 -14.53 2.15
C TYR A 340 -5.07 -14.97 2.90
N ALA A 341 -5.28 -16.27 2.99
CA ALA A 341 -6.30 -16.81 3.89
C ALA A 341 -5.85 -16.70 5.35
N ASP A 342 -6.81 -16.50 6.25
CA ASP A 342 -6.59 -16.57 7.69
C ASP A 342 -6.16 -17.99 8.10
N ALA A 343 -5.28 -18.08 9.11
CA ALA A 343 -4.78 -19.35 9.60
C ALA A 343 -5.87 -20.19 10.28
N GLU A 344 -6.78 -19.53 11.01
CA GLU A 344 -7.86 -20.13 11.80
C GLU A 344 -9.13 -20.33 10.98
N ASP A 345 -9.41 -19.43 10.02
CA ASP A 345 -10.47 -19.62 9.03
C ASP A 345 -9.93 -19.63 7.61
N LYS A 346 -9.76 -20.83 7.06
CA LYS A 346 -9.36 -21.00 5.66
C LYS A 346 -10.34 -20.29 4.70
N ASN A 347 -11.59 -20.12 5.05
CA ASN A 347 -12.56 -19.49 4.16
C ASN A 347 -12.57 -17.95 4.24
N ASP A 348 -11.74 -17.35 5.09
CA ASP A 348 -11.59 -15.90 5.24
C ASP A 348 -10.33 -15.39 4.52
N LEU A 349 -10.51 -14.56 3.49
CA LEU A 349 -9.43 -13.84 2.82
C LEU A 349 -9.29 -12.44 3.42
N ARG A 350 -8.50 -12.33 4.49
CA ARG A 350 -8.35 -11.06 5.23
C ARG A 350 -7.58 -10.03 4.41
N GLY A 351 -8.11 -8.80 4.39
CA GLY A 351 -7.59 -7.72 3.55
C GLY A 351 -8.16 -7.70 2.13
N SER A 352 -9.22 -8.46 1.85
CA SER A 352 -9.82 -8.59 0.50
C SER A 352 -10.51 -7.32 -0.01
N GLU A 353 -10.71 -6.30 0.82
CA GLU A 353 -11.14 -4.96 0.41
C GLU A 353 -10.22 -4.36 -0.67
N VAL A 354 -8.93 -4.73 -0.68
CA VAL A 354 -7.96 -4.27 -1.69
C VAL A 354 -8.37 -4.63 -3.13
N ILE A 355 -9.20 -5.66 -3.32
CA ILE A 355 -9.74 -6.11 -4.62
C ILE A 355 -10.49 -4.97 -5.33
N GLU A 356 -11.17 -4.08 -4.60
CA GLU A 356 -11.95 -2.99 -5.20
C GLU A 356 -11.09 -2.06 -6.05
N SER A 357 -9.83 -1.89 -5.66
CA SER A 357 -8.83 -1.06 -6.34
C SER A 357 -7.97 -1.83 -7.35
N ALA A 358 -8.24 -3.12 -7.57
CA ALA A 358 -7.43 -3.95 -8.47
C ALA A 358 -7.72 -3.62 -9.94
N ASP A 359 -6.67 -3.59 -10.75
CA ASP A 359 -6.77 -3.61 -12.21
C ASP A 359 -6.76 -5.04 -12.74
N LEU A 360 -6.07 -5.96 -12.04
CA LEU A 360 -6.02 -7.39 -12.36
C LEU A 360 -6.11 -8.23 -11.07
N LEU A 361 -6.90 -9.31 -11.13
CA LEU A 361 -6.87 -10.35 -10.11
C LEU A 361 -6.02 -11.54 -10.56
N PHE A 362 -5.03 -11.88 -9.74
CA PHE A 362 -4.26 -13.10 -9.90
C PHE A 362 -4.75 -14.11 -8.86
N VAL A 363 -5.24 -15.27 -9.31
CA VAL A 363 -5.91 -16.26 -8.47
C VAL A 363 -5.02 -17.49 -8.32
N SER A 364 -4.61 -17.76 -7.09
CA SER A 364 -4.01 -19.02 -6.64
C SER A 364 -4.74 -19.49 -5.38
N VAL A 365 -5.98 -19.96 -5.58
CA VAL A 365 -6.90 -20.33 -4.50
C VAL A 365 -7.42 -21.74 -4.77
N ARG A 366 -7.60 -22.54 -3.71
CA ARG A 366 -8.06 -23.93 -3.83
C ARG A 366 -9.22 -24.23 -2.89
N ARG A 367 -10.37 -24.62 -3.47
CA ARG A 367 -11.53 -25.21 -2.78
C ARG A 367 -11.90 -24.49 -1.48
N ARG A 368 -12.41 -23.28 -1.62
CA ARG A 368 -12.89 -22.46 -0.51
C ARG A 368 -14.30 -21.98 -0.78
N THR A 369 -15.13 -21.90 0.25
CA THR A 369 -16.39 -21.16 0.22
C THR A 369 -16.07 -19.85 0.93
N LEU A 370 -15.96 -18.72 0.24
CA LEU A 370 -15.53 -17.47 0.90
C LEU A 370 -16.67 -16.85 1.70
N LYS A 371 -16.36 -15.96 2.65
CA LYS A 371 -17.38 -15.06 3.21
C LYS A 371 -18.10 -14.36 2.06
N THR A 372 -19.42 -14.23 2.15
CA THR A 372 -20.26 -13.76 1.05
C THR A 372 -19.76 -12.44 0.48
N GLU A 373 -19.48 -11.46 1.33
CA GLU A 373 -18.94 -10.16 0.93
C GLU A 373 -17.60 -10.24 0.17
N GLN A 374 -16.75 -11.20 0.50
CA GLN A 374 -15.44 -11.37 -0.13
C GLN A 374 -15.57 -12.00 -1.53
N LEU A 375 -16.50 -12.96 -1.68
CA LEU A 375 -16.81 -13.50 -2.99
C LEU A 375 -17.47 -12.45 -3.89
N GLU A 376 -18.34 -11.61 -3.33
CA GLU A 376 -18.97 -10.50 -4.08
C GLU A 376 -17.95 -9.48 -4.59
N ARG A 377 -16.85 -9.22 -3.87
CA ARG A 377 -15.73 -8.40 -4.38
C ARG A 377 -15.10 -9.02 -5.63
N VAL A 378 -14.89 -10.33 -5.62
CA VAL A 378 -14.36 -11.08 -6.79
C VAL A 378 -15.36 -11.02 -7.95
N ARG A 379 -16.66 -11.24 -7.69
CA ARG A 379 -17.71 -11.11 -8.71
C ARG A 379 -17.77 -9.72 -9.31
N ALA A 380 -17.70 -8.67 -8.49
CA ALA A 380 -17.73 -7.29 -8.93
C ALA A 380 -16.53 -6.95 -9.83
N HIS A 381 -15.32 -7.41 -9.48
CA HIS A 381 -14.13 -7.24 -10.34
C HIS A 381 -14.35 -7.87 -11.72
N ILE A 382 -14.82 -9.13 -11.75
CA ILE A 382 -15.05 -9.86 -12.99
C ILE A 382 -16.16 -9.21 -13.82
N ALA A 383 -17.29 -8.90 -13.21
CA ALA A 383 -18.45 -8.26 -13.85
C ALA A 383 -18.12 -6.87 -14.44
N ALA A 384 -17.10 -6.19 -13.91
CA ALA A 384 -16.58 -4.95 -14.48
C ALA A 384 -15.71 -5.17 -15.75
N GLY A 385 -15.60 -6.40 -16.25
CA GLY A 385 -14.77 -6.74 -17.41
C GLY A 385 -13.27 -6.74 -17.11
N LYS A 386 -12.86 -6.66 -15.84
CA LYS A 386 -11.44 -6.57 -15.48
C LYS A 386 -10.73 -7.93 -15.64
N PRO A 387 -9.44 -7.94 -15.99
CA PRO A 387 -8.71 -9.17 -16.29
C PRO A 387 -8.50 -10.07 -15.06
N VAL A 388 -8.38 -11.38 -15.34
CA VAL A 388 -8.08 -12.42 -14.35
C VAL A 388 -6.99 -13.37 -14.86
N VAL A 389 -5.97 -13.60 -14.04
CA VAL A 389 -4.92 -14.59 -14.29
C VAL A 389 -5.05 -15.69 -13.24
N GLY A 390 -5.11 -16.96 -13.67
CA GLY A 390 -5.24 -18.10 -12.76
C GLY A 390 -4.12 -19.11 -12.95
N ILE A 391 -3.63 -19.67 -11.84
CA ILE A 391 -2.69 -20.79 -11.85
C ILE A 391 -3.21 -21.98 -11.06
N ARG A 392 -2.74 -23.19 -11.40
CA ARG A 392 -3.06 -24.46 -10.71
C ARG A 392 -4.54 -24.55 -10.33
N THR A 393 -4.83 -24.43 -9.05
CA THR A 393 -6.11 -24.70 -8.41
C THR A 393 -7.15 -23.61 -8.63
N ALA A 394 -6.80 -22.52 -9.31
CA ALA A 394 -7.73 -21.45 -9.68
C ALA A 394 -8.98 -21.96 -10.41
N SER A 395 -8.87 -23.03 -11.21
CA SER A 395 -10.01 -23.71 -11.89
C SER A 395 -11.02 -24.35 -10.93
N HIS A 396 -10.76 -24.35 -9.64
CA HIS A 396 -11.69 -24.82 -8.62
C HIS A 396 -11.44 -24.06 -7.31
N ALA A 397 -11.24 -22.75 -7.44
CA ALA A 397 -10.95 -21.83 -6.34
C ALA A 397 -12.09 -21.77 -5.32
N PHE A 398 -13.30 -21.49 -5.79
CA PHE A 398 -14.41 -21.06 -4.94
C PHE A 398 -15.53 -22.09 -4.80
N HIS A 399 -15.18 -23.39 -4.83
CA HIS A 399 -16.15 -24.48 -4.68
C HIS A 399 -15.51 -25.65 -3.92
N VAL A 400 -16.20 -26.11 -2.87
CA VAL A 400 -15.82 -27.30 -2.11
C VAL A 400 -16.76 -28.44 -2.51
N ARG A 401 -16.20 -29.53 -3.03
CA ARG A 401 -17.02 -30.67 -3.49
C ARG A 401 -17.83 -31.27 -2.34
N ASN A 402 -19.11 -31.53 -2.61
CA ASN A 402 -20.03 -32.24 -1.72
C ASN A 402 -20.20 -31.55 -0.34
N VAL A 403 -19.98 -30.24 -0.27
CA VAL A 403 -20.12 -29.44 0.94
C VAL A 403 -20.81 -28.14 0.55
N ASP A 404 -22.04 -27.96 1.04
CA ASP A 404 -22.73 -26.68 0.87
C ASP A 404 -22.03 -25.59 1.71
N PRO A 405 -22.01 -24.33 1.24
CA PRO A 405 -21.44 -23.24 2.03
C PRO A 405 -22.21 -23.06 3.34
N ALA A 406 -21.47 -22.79 4.42
CA ALA A 406 -22.06 -22.43 5.71
C ALA A 406 -22.80 -21.08 5.63
N GLU A 407 -23.68 -20.80 6.59
CA GLU A 407 -24.36 -19.50 6.68
C GLU A 407 -23.34 -18.34 6.72
N GLY A 408 -23.56 -17.31 5.90
CA GLY A 408 -22.64 -16.19 5.74
C GLY A 408 -21.51 -16.43 4.73
N TYR A 409 -21.35 -17.65 4.22
CA TYR A 409 -20.39 -17.99 3.18
C TYR A 409 -21.08 -18.28 1.83
N ALA A 410 -20.33 -18.16 0.75
CA ALA A 410 -20.81 -18.37 -0.60
C ALA A 410 -19.79 -19.17 -1.43
N GLU A 411 -20.28 -19.76 -2.52
CA GLU A 411 -19.47 -20.48 -3.49
C GLU A 411 -19.77 -20.04 -4.93
N TRP A 412 -18.89 -20.42 -5.84
CA TRP A 412 -19.03 -20.21 -7.27
C TRP A 412 -18.64 -21.49 -8.01
N THR A 413 -19.62 -22.38 -8.16
CA THR A 413 -19.45 -23.72 -8.74
C THR A 413 -19.03 -23.69 -10.21
N THR A 414 -19.44 -22.65 -10.95
CA THR A 414 -19.14 -22.42 -12.37
C THR A 414 -17.95 -21.47 -12.59
N PHE A 415 -17.13 -21.18 -11.57
CA PHE A 415 -16.03 -20.21 -11.71
C PHE A 415 -15.08 -20.50 -12.88
N ASP A 416 -14.69 -21.76 -13.09
CA ASP A 416 -13.79 -22.15 -14.20
C ASP A 416 -14.37 -21.91 -15.60
N PRO A 417 -15.58 -22.43 -15.94
CA PRO A 417 -16.19 -22.11 -17.23
C PRO A 417 -16.51 -20.62 -17.37
N ASP A 418 -16.96 -19.94 -16.32
CA ASP A 418 -17.35 -18.53 -16.39
C ASP A 418 -16.14 -17.60 -16.60
N VAL A 419 -15.01 -17.90 -15.93
CA VAL A 419 -13.86 -16.99 -15.87
C VAL A 419 -12.74 -17.41 -16.78
N PHE A 420 -12.44 -18.69 -16.88
CA PHE A 420 -11.33 -19.20 -17.68
C PHE A 420 -11.77 -19.95 -18.94
N GLY A 421 -13.06 -20.21 -19.13
CA GLY A 421 -13.55 -21.06 -20.22
C GLY A 421 -13.06 -22.51 -20.09
N GLY A 422 -12.68 -22.92 -18.87
CA GLY A 422 -12.21 -24.26 -18.55
C GLY A 422 -13.35 -25.24 -18.26
N ASN A 423 -12.99 -26.51 -18.14
CA ASN A 423 -13.90 -27.59 -17.75
C ASN A 423 -13.18 -28.59 -16.84
N TYR A 424 -12.65 -28.13 -15.70
CA TYR A 424 -11.96 -28.97 -14.75
C TYR A 424 -12.86 -30.07 -14.17
N THR A 425 -12.55 -31.33 -14.50
CA THR A 425 -13.26 -32.52 -13.99
C THR A 425 -12.38 -33.39 -13.06
N GLY A 426 -11.15 -32.96 -12.80
CA GLY A 426 -10.19 -33.65 -11.93
C GLY A 426 -8.80 -33.66 -12.53
N HIS A 427 -7.99 -34.63 -12.12
CA HIS A 427 -6.61 -34.78 -12.60
C HIS A 427 -6.26 -36.24 -12.85
N HIS A 428 -5.20 -36.44 -13.62
CA HIS A 428 -4.51 -37.72 -13.71
C HIS A 428 -3.67 -37.97 -12.45
N GLY A 429 -3.30 -39.21 -12.17
CA GLY A 429 -2.66 -39.59 -10.90
C GLY A 429 -1.39 -38.80 -10.56
N ASN A 430 -1.18 -38.49 -9.28
CA ASN A 430 -0.16 -37.54 -8.80
C ASN A 430 1.31 -37.95 -9.06
N LYS A 431 1.56 -39.21 -9.43
CA LYS A 431 2.90 -39.71 -9.75
C LYS A 431 3.25 -39.59 -11.24
N LEU A 432 2.29 -39.18 -12.07
CA LEU A 432 2.50 -38.97 -13.49
C LEU A 432 2.95 -37.51 -13.67
N LEU A 433 4.15 -37.28 -14.20
CA LEU A 433 4.70 -35.94 -14.48
C LEU A 433 4.61 -35.60 -15.98
N PRO A 434 3.81 -34.59 -16.39
CA PRO A 434 3.46 -34.41 -17.78
C PRO A 434 4.60 -33.75 -18.55
N GLN A 435 4.83 -34.21 -19.77
CA GLN A 435 5.67 -33.49 -20.72
C GLN A 435 4.90 -32.28 -21.23
N VAL A 436 5.50 -31.12 -21.08
CA VAL A 436 4.96 -29.83 -21.50
C VAL A 436 5.39 -29.55 -22.93
N THR A 437 4.44 -29.15 -23.78
CA THR A 437 4.71 -28.74 -25.17
C THR A 437 3.97 -27.44 -25.47
N PHE A 438 4.68 -26.48 -26.06
CA PHE A 438 4.11 -25.21 -26.50
C PHE A 438 3.40 -25.36 -27.85
N ALA A 439 2.30 -24.64 -28.03
CA ALA A 439 1.61 -24.55 -29.31
C ALA A 439 2.49 -23.81 -30.35
N ALA A 440 2.44 -24.27 -31.61
CA ALA A 440 3.13 -23.64 -32.72
C ALA A 440 2.38 -22.40 -33.23
N ILE A 441 2.21 -21.40 -32.36
CA ILE A 441 1.50 -20.15 -32.62
C ILE A 441 2.33 -18.92 -32.21
N THR A 442 1.98 -17.78 -32.78
CA THR A 442 2.47 -16.46 -32.36
C THR A 442 1.44 -15.84 -31.41
N HIS A 443 1.87 -15.51 -30.19
CA HIS A 443 1.01 -14.87 -29.19
C HIS A 443 1.89 -14.03 -28.25
N PRO A 444 1.46 -12.82 -27.80
CA PRO A 444 2.25 -11.95 -26.92
C PRO A 444 2.73 -12.65 -25.63
N ILE A 445 1.89 -13.51 -25.05
CA ILE A 445 2.24 -14.31 -23.86
C ILE A 445 3.47 -15.20 -24.07
N LEU A 446 3.72 -15.63 -25.32
CA LEU A 446 4.82 -16.53 -25.66
C LEU A 446 6.06 -15.79 -26.20
N GLU A 447 6.08 -14.46 -26.20
CA GLU A 447 7.23 -13.65 -26.59
C GLU A 447 8.39 -13.84 -25.60
N ASP A 448 9.60 -14.06 -26.11
CA ASP A 448 10.82 -14.33 -25.31
C ASP A 448 10.73 -15.49 -24.30
N VAL A 449 9.69 -16.33 -24.41
CA VAL A 449 9.55 -17.54 -23.59
C VAL A 449 10.46 -18.62 -24.17
N ASP A 450 11.32 -19.20 -23.34
CA ASP A 450 12.02 -20.46 -23.68
C ASP A 450 10.97 -21.57 -23.80
N ARG A 451 10.82 -22.08 -25.04
CA ARG A 451 9.78 -23.06 -25.40
C ARG A 451 10.30 -24.50 -25.43
N MET A 452 11.48 -24.76 -24.87
CA MET A 452 12.00 -26.12 -24.79
C MET A 452 11.06 -27.01 -23.95
N PRO A 453 10.72 -28.22 -24.42
CA PRO A 453 9.91 -29.15 -23.64
C PRO A 453 10.56 -29.47 -22.31
N TYR A 454 9.76 -29.47 -21.24
CA TYR A 454 10.20 -29.85 -19.91
C TYR A 454 9.11 -30.70 -19.22
N VAL A 455 9.47 -31.30 -18.09
CA VAL A 455 8.55 -32.11 -17.29
C VAL A 455 8.06 -31.27 -16.11
N SER A 456 6.75 -31.07 -15.99
CA SER A 456 6.17 -30.38 -14.84
C SER A 456 6.10 -31.31 -13.62
N GLY A 457 6.35 -30.76 -12.43
CA GLY A 457 6.20 -31.48 -11.16
C GLY A 457 4.74 -31.67 -10.72
N GLY A 458 3.80 -30.96 -11.36
CA GLY A 458 2.38 -31.02 -11.04
C GLY A 458 1.60 -32.06 -11.85
N SER A 459 0.50 -32.56 -11.29
CA SER A 459 -0.43 -33.44 -12.02
C SER A 459 -1.09 -32.73 -13.20
N LEU A 460 -1.31 -33.46 -14.30
CA LEU A 460 -2.08 -33.01 -15.46
C LEU A 460 -3.58 -32.99 -15.14
N TYR A 461 -4.23 -31.86 -15.40
CA TYR A 461 -5.66 -31.70 -15.15
C TYR A 461 -6.48 -32.13 -16.37
N LYS A 462 -7.66 -32.68 -16.12
CA LYS A 462 -8.66 -33.04 -17.15
C LYS A 462 -9.55 -31.83 -17.37
N VAL A 463 -9.35 -31.14 -18.49
CA VAL A 463 -9.99 -29.84 -18.74
C VAL A 463 -10.71 -29.77 -20.08
N SER A 464 -10.56 -30.79 -20.92
CA SER A 464 -11.23 -30.85 -22.23
C SER A 464 -12.71 -31.26 -22.12
N PRO A 465 -13.60 -30.74 -23.00
CA PRO A 465 -13.35 -29.66 -23.95
C PRO A 465 -13.31 -28.29 -23.27
N LEU A 466 -12.50 -27.36 -23.80
CA LEU A 466 -12.55 -25.96 -23.42
C LEU A 466 -13.69 -25.22 -24.13
N ALA A 467 -14.14 -24.10 -23.55
CA ALA A 467 -15.16 -23.24 -24.13
C ALA A 467 -14.70 -22.63 -25.47
N SER A 468 -15.66 -22.31 -26.35
CA SER A 468 -15.39 -21.51 -27.54
C SER A 468 -14.84 -20.13 -27.17
N GLY A 469 -13.86 -19.63 -27.92
CA GLY A 469 -13.17 -18.38 -27.61
C GLY A 469 -11.91 -18.57 -26.75
N THR A 470 -11.53 -19.81 -26.47
CA THR A 470 -10.23 -20.14 -25.87
C THR A 470 -9.14 -20.26 -26.93
N THR A 471 -7.92 -19.81 -26.60
CA THR A 471 -6.72 -20.05 -27.41
C THR A 471 -5.70 -20.84 -26.60
N VAL A 472 -5.46 -22.10 -26.97
CA VAL A 472 -4.51 -22.98 -26.28
C VAL A 472 -3.08 -22.56 -26.62
N LEU A 473 -2.28 -22.30 -25.59
CA LEU A 473 -0.88 -21.90 -25.68
C LEU A 473 0.07 -23.07 -25.38
N MET A 474 -0.37 -24.02 -24.54
CA MET A 474 0.42 -25.17 -24.11
C MET A 474 -0.46 -26.39 -23.92
N THR A 475 0.09 -27.56 -24.19
CA THR A 475 -0.53 -28.86 -23.91
C THR A 475 0.41 -29.74 -23.09
N GLY A 476 -0.18 -30.60 -22.26
CA GLY A 476 0.53 -31.55 -21.43
C GLY A 476 0.11 -32.96 -21.82
N LYS A 477 1.07 -33.88 -21.82
CA LYS A 477 0.81 -35.28 -22.19
C LYS A 477 1.61 -36.24 -21.33
N TYR A 478 1.02 -37.41 -21.10
CA TYR A 478 1.71 -38.63 -20.68
C TYR A 478 1.77 -39.62 -21.83
N GLU A 479 2.75 -40.52 -21.78
CA GLU A 479 2.73 -41.69 -22.64
C GLU A 479 1.43 -42.49 -22.43
N GLY A 480 0.78 -42.88 -23.53
CA GLY A 480 -0.44 -43.68 -23.50
C GLY A 480 -1.74 -42.96 -23.15
N LEU A 481 -1.72 -41.65 -22.82
CA LEU A 481 -2.93 -40.87 -22.53
C LEU A 481 -3.14 -39.73 -23.54
N PRO A 482 -4.39 -39.26 -23.73
CA PRO A 482 -4.67 -38.05 -24.50
C PRO A 482 -3.92 -36.84 -23.92
N ALA A 483 -3.56 -35.89 -24.79
CA ALA A 483 -3.05 -34.60 -24.36
C ALA A 483 -4.19 -33.74 -23.81
N GLU A 484 -3.89 -32.93 -22.80
CA GLU A 484 -4.81 -31.95 -22.22
C GLU A 484 -4.20 -30.54 -22.33
N PRO A 485 -5.01 -29.49 -22.53
CA PRO A 485 -4.54 -28.11 -22.41
C PRO A 485 -3.91 -27.82 -21.05
N LEU A 486 -2.76 -27.14 -21.04
CA LEU A 486 -2.04 -26.70 -19.83
C LEU A 486 -2.11 -25.19 -19.63
N ALA A 487 -2.19 -24.41 -20.69
CA ALA A 487 -2.28 -22.97 -20.63
C ALA A 487 -3.10 -22.44 -21.80
N TRP A 488 -4.00 -21.49 -21.54
CA TRP A 488 -4.83 -20.88 -22.56
C TRP A 488 -5.29 -19.48 -22.16
N THR A 489 -5.67 -18.69 -23.16
CA THR A 489 -6.42 -17.46 -22.95
C THR A 489 -7.91 -17.68 -23.17
N PHE A 490 -8.75 -16.84 -22.58
CA PHE A 490 -10.19 -16.80 -22.79
C PHE A 490 -10.66 -15.35 -22.82
N THR A 491 -11.46 -15.00 -23.82
CA THR A 491 -12.17 -13.72 -23.86
C THR A 491 -13.59 -13.96 -23.34
N ARG A 492 -13.88 -13.39 -22.17
CA ARG A 492 -15.19 -13.55 -21.51
C ARG A 492 -16.26 -12.73 -22.25
N ALA A 493 -17.52 -13.09 -22.02
CA ALA A 493 -18.65 -12.38 -22.62
C ALA A 493 -18.76 -10.91 -22.18
N ASP A 494 -18.22 -10.57 -21.01
CA ASP A 494 -18.12 -9.20 -20.48
C ASP A 494 -16.98 -8.37 -21.12
N GLY A 495 -16.22 -8.95 -22.07
CA GLY A 495 -15.07 -8.32 -22.72
C GLY A 495 -13.75 -8.47 -21.97
N GLY A 496 -13.78 -9.00 -20.75
CA GLY A 496 -12.60 -9.21 -19.93
C GLY A 496 -11.70 -10.32 -20.44
N ARG A 497 -10.39 -10.10 -20.29
CA ARG A 497 -9.36 -11.07 -20.67
C ARG A 497 -8.98 -11.95 -19.52
N SER A 498 -8.98 -13.25 -19.76
CA SER A 498 -8.52 -14.25 -18.81
C SER A 498 -7.36 -15.05 -19.37
N PHE A 499 -6.38 -15.35 -18.53
CA PHE A 499 -5.37 -16.36 -18.79
C PHE A 499 -5.43 -17.39 -17.67
N TYR A 500 -5.39 -18.66 -18.03
CA TYR A 500 -5.26 -19.75 -17.08
C TYR A 500 -4.11 -20.66 -17.46
N THR A 501 -3.42 -21.17 -16.45
CA THR A 501 -2.56 -22.33 -16.60
C THR A 501 -2.73 -23.33 -15.46
N SER A 502 -2.78 -24.62 -15.77
CA SER A 502 -2.71 -25.68 -14.75
C SER A 502 -1.27 -25.93 -14.28
N LEU A 503 -0.29 -25.13 -14.72
CA LEU A 503 1.08 -25.08 -14.18
C LEU A 503 1.16 -24.13 -12.99
N GLY A 504 2.31 -24.10 -12.30
CA GLY A 504 2.54 -23.33 -11.08
C GLY A 504 2.93 -24.19 -9.88
N HIS A 505 3.40 -25.41 -10.13
CA HIS A 505 4.18 -26.15 -9.14
C HIS A 505 5.54 -25.47 -8.93
N SER A 506 6.19 -25.66 -7.78
CA SER A 506 7.50 -25.05 -7.49
C SER A 506 8.55 -25.30 -8.58
N SER A 507 8.57 -26.51 -9.14
CA SER A 507 9.45 -26.88 -10.27
C SER A 507 9.15 -26.13 -11.58
N ASP A 508 7.91 -25.68 -11.79
CA ASP A 508 7.57 -24.84 -12.94
C ASP A 508 8.18 -23.44 -12.74
N PHE A 509 8.13 -22.91 -11.51
CA PHE A 509 8.78 -21.65 -11.15
C PHE A 509 10.30 -21.69 -11.24
N GLU A 510 10.94 -22.86 -11.29
CA GLU A 510 12.37 -22.99 -11.59
C GLU A 510 12.68 -22.70 -13.07
N GLN A 511 11.71 -22.91 -13.97
CA GLN A 511 11.87 -22.69 -15.40
C GLN A 511 11.81 -21.18 -15.76
N PRO A 512 12.86 -20.62 -16.38
CA PRO A 512 12.84 -19.22 -16.81
C PRO A 512 11.68 -18.89 -17.76
N GLY A 513 11.38 -19.78 -18.71
CA GLY A 513 10.28 -19.59 -19.65
C GLY A 513 8.91 -19.46 -18.97
N PHE A 514 8.66 -20.22 -17.90
CA PHE A 514 7.40 -20.13 -17.15
C PHE A 514 7.25 -18.77 -16.44
N ARG A 515 8.32 -18.28 -15.81
CA ARG A 515 8.37 -16.96 -15.18
C ARG A 515 8.14 -15.83 -16.19
N VAL A 516 8.76 -15.89 -17.36
CA VAL A 516 8.53 -14.89 -18.43
C VAL A 516 7.09 -14.97 -18.95
N MET A 517 6.56 -16.18 -19.14
CA MET A 517 5.18 -16.37 -19.60
C MET A 517 4.14 -15.77 -18.64
N LEU A 518 4.31 -15.93 -17.33
CA LEU A 518 3.40 -15.35 -16.34
C LEU A 518 3.45 -13.81 -16.34
N GLU A 519 4.65 -13.22 -16.47
CA GLU A 519 4.85 -11.77 -16.63
C GLU A 519 4.11 -11.27 -17.87
N ASN A 520 4.29 -11.96 -19.00
CA ASN A 520 3.64 -11.61 -20.26
C ASN A 520 2.13 -11.83 -20.21
N ALA A 521 1.64 -12.82 -19.46
CA ALA A 521 0.21 -13.06 -19.26
C ALA A 521 -0.47 -11.92 -18.50
N ILE A 522 0.18 -11.41 -17.45
CA ILE A 522 -0.28 -10.22 -16.72
C ILE A 522 -0.31 -9.01 -17.67
N GLY A 523 0.78 -8.78 -18.42
CA GLY A 523 0.87 -7.64 -19.33
C GLY A 523 -0.12 -7.70 -20.50
N TRP A 524 -0.32 -8.89 -21.09
CA TRP A 524 -1.31 -9.13 -22.13
C TRP A 524 -2.75 -8.92 -21.62
N ALA A 525 -3.05 -9.37 -20.40
CA ALA A 525 -4.39 -9.25 -19.83
C ALA A 525 -4.72 -7.78 -19.50
N LEU A 526 -3.72 -6.99 -19.11
CA LEU A 526 -3.83 -5.57 -18.80
C LEU A 526 -3.71 -4.63 -20.02
N ASP A 527 -3.47 -5.15 -21.22
CA ASP A 527 -3.08 -4.35 -22.40
C ASP A 527 -1.85 -3.45 -22.14
N ARG A 528 -0.98 -3.87 -21.24
CA ARG A 528 0.27 -3.21 -20.89
C ARG A 528 1.38 -4.25 -20.82
N PRO A 529 1.99 -4.65 -21.95
CA PRO A 529 3.12 -5.56 -21.92
C PRO A 529 4.21 -5.01 -20.99
N ALA A 530 4.92 -5.90 -20.29
CA ALA A 530 6.05 -5.48 -19.45
C ALA A 530 7.03 -4.65 -20.30
N ALA A 531 7.58 -3.58 -19.72
CA ALA A 531 8.49 -2.69 -20.44
C ALA A 531 9.57 -3.51 -21.16
N PRO A 532 9.95 -3.14 -22.41
CA PRO A 532 10.96 -3.88 -23.17
C PRO A 532 12.21 -4.07 -22.31
N LYS A 533 12.66 -5.31 -22.16
CA LYS A 533 13.95 -5.56 -21.50
C LYS A 533 14.99 -4.81 -22.33
N ALA A 534 15.69 -3.85 -21.71
CA ALA A 534 16.79 -3.14 -22.36
C ALA A 534 17.70 -4.21 -22.97
N THR A 535 17.73 -4.28 -24.30
CA THR A 535 18.64 -5.16 -25.02
C THR A 535 20.03 -4.81 -24.50
N ALA A 536 20.75 -5.79 -23.93
CA ALA A 536 22.17 -5.62 -23.69
C ALA A 536 22.75 -5.13 -25.02
N LYS A 537 23.25 -3.89 -25.05
CA LYS A 537 23.98 -3.41 -26.22
C LYS A 537 25.10 -4.43 -26.47
N PRO A 538 25.26 -4.91 -27.72
CA PRO A 538 26.22 -5.96 -28.05
C PRO A 538 27.64 -5.62 -27.64
#